data_AF-A0A8D8N0N7-F1
#
_entry.id   AF-A0A8D8N0N7-F1
#
_cell.length_a   1.000
_cell.length_b   1.000
_cell.length_c   1.000
_cell.angle_alpha   90.00
_cell.angle_beta   90.00
_cell.angle_gamma   90.00
#
_symmetry.space_group_name_H-M   'P 1'
#
loop_
_entity.id
_entity.type
_entity.pdbx_description
1 polymer ?
#
loop_
_entity_poly.entity_id
_entity_poly.type
_entity_poly.pdbx_seq_one_letter_code
_entity_poly.pdbx_strand_id
1 'polypeptide(L)'
;DYMKTIIRYYTALLMCQTIRSTKLLSIELGKVVLKISDTLQYKIGEWHIIPILAELLMSHRKVSEAVTMLYSFQNLAERYQDSSGKAWYYAIAIDILLDTSCCIATYKQCENFYLKNSEALGYQRDAYAVTRLYADLWLWCVRYGAWEIADTWMNKLQEVFVLTPHDSMINVHTAIRVLEGLILTLVNKIEARSILAIVRLQSEIEDLCEKIENALQISKCHEVKFNLRKIYYKQVVNPSANTMKKLTNLRRLAILRNDHLCAEKILHTMQYWRCELPPKMASFWLDHCSSGSATGARNSDITLGRFQYDYTSCVLNNEKVYPFSLPLPRARYF
;
A
#
# COMPACT_ATOMS: atom_id res chain seq x y z
N ASP A 1 15.82 -14.79 30.02
CA ASP A 1 15.46 -13.36 30.10
C ASP A 1 16.40 -12.40 29.37
N TYR A 2 17.72 -12.53 29.51
CA TYR A 2 18.70 -11.65 28.82
C TYR A 2 18.48 -11.48 27.30
N MET A 3 18.31 -12.58 26.54
CA MET A 3 18.11 -12.50 25.09
C MET A 3 16.79 -11.84 24.68
N LYS A 4 15.73 -11.99 25.49
CA LYS A 4 14.45 -11.29 25.26
C LYS A 4 14.61 -9.79 25.45
N THR A 5 15.40 -9.38 26.44
CA THR A 5 15.75 -7.97 26.66
C THR A 5 16.54 -7.40 25.48
N ILE A 6 17.47 -8.17 24.92
CA ILE A 6 18.23 -7.76 23.72
C ILE A 6 17.28 -7.52 22.54
N ILE A 7 16.40 -8.47 22.22
CA ILE A 7 15.44 -8.32 21.10
C ILE A 7 14.62 -7.05 21.30
N ARG A 8 14.00 -6.87 22.48
CA ARG A 8 13.20 -5.67 22.80
C ARG A 8 14.00 -4.38 22.65
N TYR A 9 15.26 -4.37 23.07
CA TYR A 9 16.13 -3.21 22.95
C TYR A 9 16.41 -2.86 21.48
N TYR A 10 16.78 -3.84 20.66
CA TYR A 10 17.00 -3.61 19.22
C TYR A 10 15.72 -3.23 18.48
N THR A 11 14.58 -3.80 18.87
CA THR A 11 13.26 -3.41 18.36
C THR A 11 12.93 -1.96 18.72
N ALA A 12 13.14 -1.55 19.97
CA ALA A 12 12.95 -0.16 20.38
C ALA A 12 13.87 0.79 19.60
N LEU A 13 15.14 0.43 19.41
CA LEU A 13 16.07 1.19 18.57
C LEU A 13 15.57 1.31 17.14
N LEU A 14 15.12 0.22 16.53
CA LEU A 14 14.51 0.21 15.20
C LEU A 14 13.34 1.20 15.12
N MET A 15 12.41 1.15 16.08
CA MET A 15 11.26 2.06 16.10
C MET A 15 11.71 3.52 16.21
N CYS A 16 12.66 3.82 17.11
CA CYS A 16 13.21 5.17 17.26
C CYS A 16 13.85 5.69 15.98
N GLN A 17 14.64 4.87 15.29
CA GLN A 17 15.27 5.25 14.03
C GLN A 17 14.22 5.46 12.92
N THR A 18 13.18 4.63 12.91
CA THR A 18 12.13 4.74 11.91
C THR A 18 11.29 6.00 12.11
N ILE A 19 10.99 6.36 13.37
CA ILE A 19 10.35 7.65 13.71
C ILE A 19 11.22 8.82 13.21
N ARG A 20 12.54 8.75 13.43
CA ARG A 20 13.53 9.73 12.93
C ARG A 20 13.73 9.71 11.42
N SER A 21 13.04 8.82 10.69
CA SER A 21 13.16 8.64 9.24
C SER A 21 14.57 8.25 8.76
N THR A 22 15.37 7.57 9.59
CA THR A 22 16.69 7.05 9.22
C THR A 22 16.59 5.65 8.59
N LYS A 23 15.97 5.58 7.41
CA LYS A 23 15.51 4.33 6.76
C LYS A 23 16.59 3.24 6.61
N LEU A 24 17.78 3.58 6.13
CA LEU A 24 18.87 2.59 5.95
C LEU A 24 19.28 1.94 7.28
N LEU A 25 19.46 2.75 8.32
CA LEU A 25 19.81 2.26 9.64
C LEU A 25 18.67 1.40 10.22
N SER A 26 17.41 1.80 10.02
CA SER A 26 16.26 0.99 10.37
C SER A 26 16.26 -0.37 9.65
N ILE A 27 16.62 -0.41 8.36
CA ILE A 27 16.70 -1.69 7.63
C ILE A 27 17.74 -2.62 8.25
N GLU A 28 18.95 -2.10 8.52
CA GLU A 28 20.02 -2.90 9.11
C GLU A 28 19.66 -3.39 10.51
N LEU A 29 19.06 -2.54 11.35
CA LEU A 29 18.57 -2.94 12.68
C LEU A 29 17.47 -3.99 12.58
N GLY A 30 16.52 -3.85 11.65
CA GLY A 30 15.46 -4.82 11.43
C GLY A 30 16.02 -6.19 11.02
N LYS A 31 17.02 -6.23 10.14
CA LYS A 31 17.71 -7.48 9.76
C LYS A 31 18.39 -8.14 10.96
N VAL A 32 19.03 -7.35 11.82
CA VAL A 32 19.64 -7.86 13.06
C VAL A 32 18.59 -8.47 13.99
N VAL A 33 17.46 -7.79 14.19
CA VAL A 33 16.37 -8.31 15.04
C VAL A 33 15.82 -9.64 14.51
N LEU A 34 15.58 -9.73 13.19
CA LEU A 34 15.10 -10.97 12.57
C LEU A 34 16.11 -12.11 12.73
N LYS A 35 17.40 -11.85 12.50
CA LYS A 35 18.46 -12.86 12.63
C LYS A 35 18.60 -13.40 14.06
N ILE A 36 18.58 -12.52 15.06
CA ILE A 36 18.64 -12.91 16.47
C ILE A 36 17.42 -13.76 16.82
N SER A 37 16.25 -13.35 16.37
CA SER A 37 15.00 -14.04 16.67
C SER A 37 14.92 -15.44 16.07
N ASP A 38 15.36 -15.61 14.82
CA ASP A 38 15.42 -16.90 14.13
C ASP A 38 16.41 -17.85 14.82
N THR A 39 17.61 -17.35 15.15
CA THR A 39 18.64 -18.13 15.86
C THR A 39 18.13 -18.69 17.19
N LEU A 40 17.29 -17.93 17.88
CA LEU A 40 16.76 -18.31 19.19
C LEU A 40 15.50 -19.17 19.12
N GLN A 41 14.99 -19.47 17.91
CA GLN A 41 13.67 -20.07 17.68
C GLN A 41 12.57 -19.39 18.51
N TYR A 42 12.76 -18.11 18.81
CA TYR A 42 11.88 -17.39 19.70
C TYR A 42 10.63 -17.03 18.90
N LYS A 43 9.46 -17.46 19.35
CA LYS A 43 8.19 -16.97 18.79
C LYS A 43 8.13 -15.48 19.05
N ILE A 44 8.48 -14.70 18.03
CA ILE A 44 8.53 -13.26 18.11
C ILE A 44 7.11 -12.78 18.40
N GLY A 45 6.87 -12.26 19.60
CA GLY A 45 5.66 -11.46 19.87
C GLY A 45 5.67 -10.10 19.17
N GLU A 46 6.68 -9.85 18.34
CA GLU A 46 6.99 -8.58 17.69
C GLU A 46 6.90 -8.66 16.15
N TRP A 47 5.98 -9.48 15.63
CA TRP A 47 5.74 -9.56 14.17
C TRP A 47 5.40 -8.20 13.54
N HIS A 48 5.00 -7.21 14.34
CA HIS A 48 4.80 -5.82 13.94
C HIS A 48 6.05 -5.14 13.34
N ILE A 49 7.25 -5.71 13.52
CA ILE A 49 8.47 -5.26 12.85
C ILE A 49 8.46 -5.55 11.35
N ILE A 50 7.86 -6.67 10.95
CA ILE A 50 7.84 -7.16 9.57
C ILE A 50 7.17 -6.16 8.62
N PRO A 51 5.95 -5.64 8.89
CA PRO A 51 5.34 -4.64 7.99
C PRO A 51 6.18 -3.36 7.87
N ILE A 52 6.83 -2.92 8.96
CA ILE A 52 7.73 -1.76 8.93
C ILE A 52 8.93 -2.04 8.04
N LEU A 53 9.57 -3.20 8.22
CA LEU A 53 10.77 -3.55 7.48
C LEU A 53 10.46 -3.80 6.00
N ALA A 54 9.33 -4.44 5.69
CA ALA A 54 8.84 -4.59 4.33
C ALA A 54 8.64 -3.22 3.67
N GLU A 55 7.98 -2.28 4.35
CA GLU A 55 7.81 -0.93 3.81
C GLU A 55 9.14 -0.21 3.58
N LEU A 56 10.08 -0.31 4.52
CA LEU A 56 11.40 0.31 4.39
C LEU A 56 12.16 -0.26 3.18
N LEU A 57 12.20 -1.59 3.03
CA LEU A 57 12.81 -2.25 1.87
C LEU A 57 12.17 -1.82 0.56
N MET A 58 10.84 -1.78 0.52
CA MET A 58 10.10 -1.32 -0.66
C MET A 58 10.42 0.13 -0.99
N SER A 59 10.52 1.03 0.01
CA SER A 59 10.92 2.42 -0.24
C SER A 59 12.32 2.55 -0.84
N HIS A 60 13.21 1.61 -0.53
CA HIS A 60 14.56 1.49 -1.08
C HIS A 60 14.66 0.68 -2.38
N ARG A 61 13.53 0.30 -2.99
CA ARG A 61 13.51 -0.51 -4.22
C ARG A 61 14.17 -1.87 -4.12
N LYS A 62 14.10 -2.47 -2.93
CA LYS A 62 14.60 -3.82 -2.66
C LYS A 62 13.44 -4.82 -2.66
N VAL A 63 12.83 -5.03 -3.82
CA VAL A 63 11.62 -5.88 -3.95
C VAL A 63 11.97 -7.34 -3.65
N SER A 64 13.09 -7.84 -4.17
CA SER A 64 13.54 -9.22 -3.89
C SER A 64 13.81 -9.49 -2.41
N GLU A 65 14.48 -8.56 -1.72
CA GLU A 65 14.72 -8.68 -0.28
C GLU A 65 13.40 -8.68 0.51
N ALA A 66 12.44 -7.82 0.13
CA ALA A 66 11.13 -7.76 0.77
C ALA A 66 10.33 -9.06 0.56
N VAL A 67 10.32 -9.58 -0.68
CA VAL A 67 9.62 -10.83 -1.03
C VAL A 67 10.24 -12.03 -0.31
N THR A 68 11.57 -12.13 -0.29
CA THR A 68 12.30 -13.23 0.37
C THR A 68 12.01 -13.26 1.88
N MET A 69 12.00 -12.08 2.50
CA MET A 69 11.58 -11.94 3.90
C MET A 69 10.12 -12.34 4.10
N LEU A 70 9.23 -11.93 3.19
CA LEU A 70 7.80 -12.22 3.29
C LEU A 70 7.52 -13.73 3.18
N TYR A 71 8.22 -14.46 2.32
CA TYR A 71 8.12 -15.93 2.26
C TYR A 71 8.63 -16.59 3.54
N SER A 72 9.75 -16.11 4.09
CA SER A 72 10.27 -16.61 5.37
C SER A 72 9.27 -16.37 6.51
N PHE A 73 8.65 -15.19 6.52
CA PHE A 73 7.59 -14.81 7.45
C PHE A 73 6.34 -15.67 7.31
N GLN A 74 5.90 -15.97 6.08
CA GLN A 74 4.77 -16.86 5.82
C GLN A 74 4.99 -18.24 6.41
N ASN A 75 6.14 -18.86 6.14
CA ASN A 75 6.49 -20.19 6.64
C ASN A 75 6.45 -20.24 8.17
N LEU A 76 6.91 -19.18 8.83
CA LEU A 76 6.85 -19.06 10.29
C LEU A 76 5.40 -18.89 10.78
N ALA A 77 4.60 -18.04 10.12
CA ALA A 77 3.21 -17.81 10.52
C ALA A 77 2.35 -19.07 10.36
N GLU A 78 2.63 -19.87 9.33
CA GLU A 78 2.02 -21.19 9.13
C GLU A 78 2.45 -22.19 10.21
N ARG A 79 3.75 -22.30 10.48
CA ARG A 79 4.30 -23.19 11.52
C ARG A 79 3.70 -22.93 12.90
N TYR A 80 3.52 -21.66 13.25
CA TYR A 80 2.98 -21.26 14.55
C TYR A 80 1.46 -21.07 14.58
N GLN A 81 0.77 -21.36 13.47
CA GLN A 81 -0.67 -21.13 13.29
C GLN A 81 -1.11 -19.72 13.71
N ASP A 82 -0.30 -18.71 13.40
CA ASP A 82 -0.54 -17.33 13.81
C ASP A 82 -1.45 -16.61 12.82
N SER A 83 -2.69 -16.35 13.23
CA SER A 83 -3.69 -15.69 12.38
C SER A 83 -3.35 -14.24 12.07
N SER A 84 -2.70 -13.51 12.99
CA SER A 84 -2.29 -12.13 12.77
C SER A 84 -1.04 -12.07 11.89
N GLY A 85 -0.12 -13.03 12.05
CA GLY A 85 0.99 -13.23 11.12
C GLY A 85 0.50 -13.48 9.69
N LYS A 86 -0.47 -14.39 9.52
CA LYS A 86 -1.09 -14.67 8.21
C LYS A 86 -1.80 -13.43 7.62
N ALA A 87 -2.51 -12.65 8.45
CA ALA A 87 -3.15 -11.41 8.00
C ALA A 87 -2.11 -10.39 7.50
N TRP A 88 -1.00 -10.20 8.23
CA TRP A 88 0.11 -9.36 7.79
C TRP A 88 0.73 -9.84 6.48
N TYR A 89 0.86 -11.15 6.28
CA TYR A 89 1.43 -11.70 5.06
C TYR A 89 0.60 -11.27 3.85
N TYR A 90 -0.72 -11.48 3.90
CA TYR A 90 -1.61 -11.12 2.80
C TYR A 90 -1.74 -9.61 2.60
N ALA A 91 -1.73 -8.83 3.68
CA ALA A 91 -1.72 -7.37 3.60
C ALA A 91 -0.46 -6.88 2.86
N ILE A 92 0.73 -7.30 3.30
CA ILE A 92 2.01 -6.90 2.70
C ILE A 92 2.12 -7.40 1.24
N ALA A 93 1.60 -8.59 0.94
CA ALA A 93 1.60 -9.13 -0.42
C ALA A 93 0.78 -8.26 -1.39
N ILE A 94 -0.41 -7.81 -0.98
CA ILE A 94 -1.20 -6.88 -1.78
C ILE A 94 -0.54 -5.50 -1.82
N ASP A 95 0.14 -5.10 -0.75
CA ASP A 95 0.89 -3.86 -0.70
C ASP A 95 1.94 -3.77 -1.81
N ILE A 96 2.70 -4.85 -1.99
CA ILE A 96 3.71 -4.98 -3.05
C ILE A 96 3.03 -4.96 -4.42
N LEU A 97 1.92 -5.67 -4.61
CA LEU A 97 1.13 -5.65 -5.84
C LEU A 97 0.63 -4.24 -6.19
N LEU A 98 0.03 -3.53 -5.23
CA LEU A 98 -0.47 -2.18 -5.39
C LEU A 98 0.66 -1.20 -5.71
N ASP A 99 1.87 -1.45 -5.24
CA ASP A 99 2.98 -0.54 -5.39
C ASP A 99 3.82 -0.77 -6.64
N THR A 100 3.85 -2.00 -7.13
CA THR A 100 4.83 -2.43 -8.14
C THR A 100 4.25 -3.19 -9.32
N SER A 101 2.99 -3.62 -9.24
CA SER A 101 2.39 -4.69 -10.07
C SER A 101 2.97 -6.09 -9.82
N CYS A 102 4.03 -6.26 -9.03
CA CYS A 102 4.61 -7.56 -8.73
C CYS A 102 3.64 -8.35 -7.85
N CYS A 103 3.11 -9.45 -8.38
CA CYS A 103 2.18 -10.29 -7.64
C CYS A 103 2.90 -11.39 -6.87
N ILE A 104 2.72 -11.36 -5.55
CA ILE A 104 3.14 -12.42 -4.62
C ILE A 104 1.93 -13.27 -4.23
N ALA A 105 0.83 -12.59 -3.89
CA ALA A 105 -0.48 -13.17 -3.70
C ALA A 105 -1.50 -12.39 -4.53
N THR A 106 -2.37 -13.14 -5.21
CA THR A 106 -3.47 -12.57 -6.00
C THR A 106 -4.51 -11.95 -5.07
N TYR A 107 -5.29 -10.99 -5.60
CA TYR A 107 -6.48 -10.48 -4.91
C TYR A 107 -7.37 -11.63 -4.44
N LYS A 108 -7.59 -12.65 -5.27
CA LYS A 108 -8.47 -13.77 -4.95
C LYS A 108 -7.94 -14.65 -3.81
N GLN A 109 -6.62 -14.86 -3.73
CA GLN A 109 -6.01 -15.57 -2.60
C GLN A 109 -6.23 -14.80 -1.30
N CYS A 110 -6.06 -13.49 -1.31
CA CYS A 110 -6.28 -12.64 -0.14
C CYS A 110 -7.75 -12.58 0.29
N GLU A 111 -8.67 -12.46 -0.68
CA GLU A 111 -10.11 -12.52 -0.44
C GLU A 111 -10.52 -13.89 0.12
N ASN A 112 -10.03 -14.99 -0.47
CA ASN A 112 -10.30 -16.34 0.02
C ASN A 112 -9.74 -16.55 1.44
N PHE A 113 -8.57 -15.99 1.75
CA PHE A 113 -8.05 -16.00 3.11
C PHE A 113 -8.99 -15.30 4.07
N TYR A 114 -9.47 -14.10 3.73
CA TYR A 114 -10.46 -13.38 4.52
C TYR A 114 -11.71 -14.22 4.74
N LEU A 115 -12.33 -14.74 3.67
CA LEU A 115 -13.59 -15.49 3.75
C LEU A 115 -13.47 -16.74 4.63
N LYS A 116 -12.32 -17.41 4.62
CA LYS A 116 -12.06 -18.60 5.46
C LYS A 116 -11.81 -18.26 6.93
N ASN A 117 -11.45 -17.02 7.25
CA ASN A 117 -10.99 -16.62 8.58
C ASN A 117 -11.77 -15.42 9.14
N SER A 118 -12.89 -15.03 8.54
CA SER A 118 -13.58 -13.76 8.85
C SER A 118 -13.99 -13.64 10.32
N GLU A 119 -14.48 -14.72 10.92
CA GLU A 119 -14.81 -14.77 12.34
C GLU A 119 -13.56 -14.60 13.22
N ALA A 120 -12.51 -15.37 12.93
CA ALA A 120 -11.25 -15.30 13.68
C ALA A 120 -10.55 -13.95 13.55
N LEU A 121 -10.68 -13.28 12.39
CA LEU A 121 -10.13 -11.95 12.12
C LEU A 121 -10.82 -10.87 12.97
N GLY A 122 -12.11 -11.00 13.26
CA GLY A 122 -12.87 -10.07 14.08
C GLY A 122 -12.44 -10.02 15.56
N TYR A 123 -11.83 -11.11 16.07
CA TYR A 123 -11.34 -11.20 17.45
C TYR A 123 -9.82 -11.00 17.58
N GLN A 124 -9.15 -10.53 16.53
CA GLN A 124 -7.69 -10.47 16.55
C GLN A 124 -7.13 -9.42 17.50
N ARG A 125 -5.99 -9.77 18.09
CA ARG A 125 -5.20 -8.91 18.97
C ARG A 125 -4.54 -7.74 18.23
N ASP A 126 -4.22 -7.92 16.95
CA ASP A 126 -3.58 -6.90 16.11
C ASP A 126 -4.57 -6.37 15.07
N ALA A 127 -5.31 -5.33 15.44
CA ALA A 127 -6.27 -4.67 14.56
C ALA A 127 -5.58 -4.07 13.31
N TYR A 128 -4.31 -3.67 13.40
CA TYR A 128 -3.63 -3.01 12.28
C TYR A 128 -3.47 -3.93 11.08
N ALA A 129 -3.20 -5.22 11.29
CA ALA A 129 -3.05 -6.20 10.21
C ALA A 129 -4.33 -6.33 9.38
N VAL A 130 -5.46 -6.44 10.08
CA VAL A 130 -6.79 -6.61 9.47
C VAL A 130 -7.23 -5.33 8.78
N THR A 131 -7.09 -4.18 9.45
CA THR A 131 -7.41 -2.87 8.88
C THR A 131 -6.56 -2.58 7.63
N ARG A 132 -5.26 -2.95 7.64
CA ARG A 132 -4.39 -2.85 6.48
C ARG A 132 -4.89 -3.71 5.32
N LEU A 133 -5.21 -4.97 5.59
CA LEU A 133 -5.72 -5.91 4.58
C LEU A 133 -7.01 -5.40 3.94
N TYR A 134 -7.97 -4.90 4.73
CA TYR A 134 -9.22 -4.34 4.20
C TYR A 134 -8.97 -3.11 3.33
N ALA A 135 -8.12 -2.18 3.78
CA ALA A 135 -7.78 -0.99 3.01
C ALA A 135 -7.12 -1.35 1.66
N ASP A 136 -6.26 -2.36 1.65
CA ASP A 136 -5.56 -2.79 0.44
C ASP A 136 -6.48 -3.55 -0.54
N LEU A 137 -7.35 -4.44 -0.04
CA LEU A 137 -8.37 -5.11 -0.86
C LEU A 137 -9.35 -4.09 -1.45
N TRP A 138 -9.80 -3.14 -0.63
CA TRP A 138 -10.64 -2.05 -1.08
C TRP A 138 -9.98 -1.21 -2.17
N LEU A 139 -8.73 -0.76 -1.95
CA LEU A 139 -8.00 0.06 -2.92
C LEU A 139 -7.77 -0.70 -4.23
N TRP A 140 -7.51 -2.02 -4.17
CA TRP A 140 -7.44 -2.86 -5.37
C TRP A 140 -8.76 -2.80 -6.16
N CYS A 141 -9.91 -2.98 -5.50
CA CYS A 141 -11.23 -2.92 -6.14
C CYS A 141 -11.50 -1.55 -6.77
N VAL A 142 -11.18 -0.47 -6.05
CA VAL A 142 -11.34 0.92 -6.54
C VAL A 142 -10.48 1.18 -7.77
N ARG A 143 -9.21 0.76 -7.77
CA ARG A 143 -8.32 0.91 -8.93
C ARG A 143 -8.77 0.09 -10.13
N TYR A 144 -9.30 -1.11 -9.89
CA TYR A 144 -9.82 -1.98 -10.94
C TYR A 144 -11.20 -1.55 -11.48
N GLY A 145 -11.95 -0.75 -10.72
CA GLY A 145 -13.31 -0.34 -11.05
C GLY A 145 -14.39 -1.34 -10.62
N ALA A 146 -14.08 -2.28 -9.71
CA ALA A 146 -15.05 -3.21 -9.12
C ALA A 146 -15.82 -2.55 -7.96
N TRP A 147 -16.61 -1.53 -8.28
CA TRP A 147 -17.25 -0.64 -7.29
C TRP A 147 -18.17 -1.37 -6.30
N GLU A 148 -18.97 -2.34 -6.75
CA GLU A 148 -19.88 -3.09 -5.88
C GLU A 148 -19.12 -3.88 -4.79
N ILE A 149 -17.99 -4.50 -5.17
CA ILE A 149 -17.12 -5.22 -4.23
C ILE A 149 -16.38 -4.22 -3.33
N ALA A 150 -15.96 -3.08 -3.89
CA ALA A 150 -15.32 -2.02 -3.12
C ALA A 150 -16.23 -1.52 -1.98
N ASP A 151 -17.53 -1.33 -2.21
CA ASP A 151 -18.47 -0.89 -1.17
C ASP A 151 -18.52 -1.89 0.01
N THR A 152 -18.43 -3.19 -0.27
CA THR A 152 -18.38 -4.23 0.77
C THR A 152 -17.13 -4.11 1.64
N TRP A 153 -15.96 -3.87 1.03
CA TRP A 153 -14.72 -3.66 1.79
C TRP A 153 -14.69 -2.33 2.54
N MET A 154 -15.28 -1.28 1.96
CA MET A 154 -15.39 0.02 2.62
C MET A 154 -16.21 -0.08 3.90
N ASN A 155 -17.37 -0.76 3.88
CA ASN A 155 -18.18 -0.96 5.09
C ASN A 155 -17.36 -1.65 6.20
N LYS A 156 -16.63 -2.72 5.87
CA LYS A 156 -15.75 -3.42 6.82
C LYS A 156 -14.62 -2.53 7.32
N LEU A 157 -14.05 -1.70 6.45
CA LEU A 157 -12.97 -0.78 6.81
C LEU A 157 -13.47 0.29 7.78
N GLN A 158 -14.66 0.84 7.56
CA GLN A 158 -15.27 1.86 8.44
C GLN A 158 -15.54 1.34 9.85
N GLU A 159 -15.79 0.03 10.01
CA GLU A 159 -15.98 -0.59 11.33
C GLU A 159 -14.70 -0.65 12.16
N VAL A 160 -13.52 -0.66 11.53
CA VAL A 160 -12.24 -0.96 12.21
C VAL A 160 -11.16 0.11 12.06
N PHE A 161 -11.25 0.98 11.05
CA PHE A 161 -10.23 1.99 10.78
C PHE A 161 -10.43 3.23 11.64
N VAL A 162 -9.44 3.50 12.48
CA VAL A 162 -9.34 4.74 13.25
C VAL A 162 -7.91 5.24 13.11
N LEU A 163 -7.74 6.55 12.90
CA LEU A 163 -6.45 7.22 12.91
C LEU A 163 -6.44 8.29 14.00
N THR A 164 -5.45 8.20 14.89
CA THR A 164 -5.17 9.14 15.97
C THR A 164 -3.86 9.88 15.70
N PRO A 165 -3.62 11.06 16.31
CA PRO A 165 -2.36 11.78 16.14
C PRO A 165 -1.12 11.04 16.63
N HIS A 166 -1.27 10.05 17.53
CA HIS A 166 -0.17 9.29 18.12
C HIS A 166 -0.03 7.88 17.53
N ASP A 167 -0.71 7.61 16.41
CA ASP A 167 -0.69 6.30 15.79
C ASP A 167 0.66 5.91 15.20
N SER A 168 0.82 4.60 15.02
CA SER A 168 2.00 4.05 14.38
C SER A 168 2.11 4.45 12.91
N MET A 169 3.34 4.47 12.41
CA MET A 169 3.61 4.69 10.98
C MET A 169 2.83 3.75 10.06
N ILE A 170 2.58 2.52 10.51
CA ILE A 170 1.82 1.50 9.78
C ILE A 170 0.41 2.02 9.52
N ASN A 171 -0.24 2.55 10.55
CA ASN A 171 -1.60 3.06 10.43
C ASN A 171 -1.68 4.36 9.61
N VAL A 172 -0.64 5.21 9.69
CA VAL A 172 -0.50 6.36 8.79
C VAL A 172 -0.39 5.93 7.34
N HIS A 173 0.35 4.86 7.04
CA HIS A 173 0.41 4.31 5.68
C HIS A 173 -0.96 3.77 5.23
N THR A 174 -1.67 3.04 6.09
CA THR A 174 -3.05 2.62 5.84
C THR A 174 -3.94 3.82 5.50
N ALA A 175 -3.86 4.91 6.27
CA ALA A 175 -4.62 6.13 6.02
C ALA A 175 -4.31 6.76 4.65
N ILE A 176 -3.05 6.76 4.22
CA ILE A 176 -2.66 7.27 2.89
C ILE A 176 -3.24 6.42 1.76
N ARG A 177 -3.46 5.12 2.00
CA ARG A 177 -4.13 4.21 1.04
C ARG A 177 -5.63 4.49 0.97
N VAL A 178 -6.24 4.68 2.15
CA VAL A 178 -7.63 5.13 2.26
C VAL A 178 -7.82 6.43 1.46
N LEU A 179 -6.95 7.42 1.71
CA LEU A 179 -6.96 8.69 1.01
C LEU A 179 -6.85 8.53 -0.52
N GLU A 180 -5.99 7.64 -1.01
CA GLU A 180 -5.89 7.37 -2.44
C GLU A 180 -7.20 6.86 -3.03
N GLY A 181 -7.80 5.84 -2.41
CA GLY A 181 -9.04 5.26 -2.90
C GLY A 181 -10.20 6.25 -2.82
N LEU A 182 -10.23 7.13 -1.82
CA LEU A 182 -11.24 8.19 -1.71
C LEU A 182 -11.09 9.20 -2.87
N ILE A 183 -9.87 9.60 -3.21
CA ILE A 183 -9.62 10.49 -4.36
C ILE A 183 -10.03 9.81 -5.67
N LEU A 184 -9.74 8.51 -5.84
CA LEU A 184 -10.16 7.76 -7.03
C LEU A 184 -11.69 7.63 -7.11
N THR A 185 -12.34 7.43 -5.97
CA THR A 185 -13.81 7.40 -5.87
C THR A 185 -14.38 8.77 -6.22
N LEU A 186 -13.75 9.86 -5.77
CA LEU A 186 -14.12 11.22 -6.13
C LEU A 186 -14.01 11.44 -7.65
N VAL A 187 -12.95 10.97 -8.31
CA VAL A 187 -12.83 11.02 -9.78
C VAL A 187 -14.02 10.34 -10.44
N ASN A 188 -14.36 9.11 -10.02
CA ASN A 188 -15.52 8.38 -10.54
C ASN A 188 -16.85 9.13 -10.32
N LYS A 189 -17.06 9.73 -9.13
CA LYS A 189 -18.28 10.51 -8.85
C LYS A 189 -18.35 11.83 -9.62
N ILE A 190 -17.22 12.46 -9.92
CA ILE A 190 -17.13 13.62 -10.82
C ILE A 190 -17.56 13.23 -12.23
N GLU A 191 -17.07 12.09 -12.74
CA GLU A 191 -17.45 11.58 -14.06
C GLU A 191 -18.95 11.21 -14.12
N ALA A 192 -19.48 10.61 -13.05
CA ALA A 192 -20.90 10.32 -12.89
C ALA A 192 -21.78 11.55 -12.60
N ARG A 193 -21.19 12.75 -12.47
CA ARG A 193 -21.87 14.03 -12.17
C ARG A 193 -22.74 13.99 -10.90
N SER A 194 -22.34 13.22 -9.90
CA SER A 194 -23.06 13.11 -8.63
C SER A 194 -22.66 14.20 -7.63
N ILE A 195 -23.29 15.38 -7.73
CA ILE A 195 -22.91 16.58 -6.95
C ILE A 195 -22.89 16.31 -5.44
N LEU A 196 -23.94 15.67 -4.90
CA LEU A 196 -24.01 15.38 -3.46
C LEU A 196 -22.90 14.44 -2.99
N ALA A 197 -22.55 13.43 -3.79
CA ALA A 197 -21.46 12.50 -3.47
C ALA A 197 -20.09 13.19 -3.55
N ILE A 198 -19.91 14.10 -4.52
CA ILE A 198 -18.68 14.90 -4.66
C ILE A 198 -18.42 15.73 -3.40
N VAL A 199 -19.42 16.49 -2.93
CA VAL A 199 -19.28 17.35 -1.74
C VAL A 199 -18.98 16.53 -0.49
N ARG A 200 -19.68 15.40 -0.30
CA ARG A 200 -19.43 14.49 0.83
C ARG A 200 -18.01 13.93 0.82
N LEU A 201 -17.55 13.42 -0.33
CA LEU A 201 -16.21 12.87 -0.46
C LEU A 201 -15.10 13.92 -0.27
N GLN A 202 -15.32 15.16 -0.74
CA GLN A 202 -14.37 16.25 -0.49
C GLN A 202 -14.21 16.52 1.02
N SER A 203 -15.32 16.60 1.75
CA SER A 203 -15.29 16.77 3.21
C SER A 203 -14.58 15.62 3.92
N GLU A 204 -14.84 14.37 3.50
CA GLU A 204 -14.19 13.18 4.07
C GLU A 204 -12.68 13.15 3.78
N ILE A 205 -12.28 13.49 2.55
CA ILE A 205 -10.88 13.60 2.15
C ILE A 205 -10.15 14.67 2.97
N GLU A 206 -10.79 15.82 3.19
CA GLU A 206 -10.20 16.94 3.94
C GLU A 206 -10.02 16.60 5.42
N ASP A 207 -11.02 15.98 6.06
CA ASP A 207 -10.92 15.46 7.44
C ASP A 207 -9.79 14.43 7.57
N LEU A 208 -9.70 13.47 6.63
CA LEU A 208 -8.62 12.48 6.65
C LEU A 208 -7.24 13.11 6.42
N CYS A 209 -7.14 14.13 5.57
CA CYS A 209 -5.89 14.87 5.37
C CYS A 209 -5.43 15.54 6.66
N GLU A 210 -6.32 16.18 7.41
CA GLU A 210 -6.00 16.80 8.70
C GLU A 210 -5.50 15.77 9.71
N LYS A 211 -6.18 14.62 9.83
CA LYS A 211 -5.77 13.54 10.71
C LYS A 211 -4.38 12.99 10.36
N ILE A 212 -4.08 12.81 9.07
CA ILE A 212 -2.76 12.37 8.60
C ILE A 212 -1.70 13.43 8.90
N GLU A 213 -1.99 14.73 8.70
CA GLU A 213 -1.06 15.82 9.02
C GLU A 213 -0.68 15.88 10.49
N ASN A 214 -1.66 15.65 11.37
CA ASN A 214 -1.45 15.56 12.80
C ASN A 214 -0.56 14.37 13.17
N ALA A 215 -0.81 13.19 12.59
CA ALA A 215 0.03 12.00 12.83
C ALA A 215 1.47 12.16 12.30
N LEU A 216 1.65 12.85 11.17
CA LEU A 216 2.97 13.12 10.58
C LEU A 216 3.83 14.11 11.37
N GLN A 217 3.28 14.81 12.37
CA GLN A 217 4.07 15.65 13.28
C GLN A 217 5.07 14.82 14.10
N ILE A 218 4.75 13.55 14.37
CA ILE A 218 5.60 12.64 15.14
C ILE A 218 6.65 11.98 14.25
N SER A 219 6.22 11.46 13.10
CA SER A 219 7.13 10.82 12.14
C SER A 219 6.84 11.29 10.72
N LYS A 220 7.89 11.80 10.07
CA LYS A 220 7.85 12.23 8.67
C LYS A 220 8.10 11.08 7.68
N CYS A 221 8.01 9.82 8.12
CA CYS A 221 8.37 8.67 7.28
C CYS A 221 7.54 8.63 5.98
N HIS A 222 6.24 8.96 6.04
CA HIS A 222 5.33 8.93 4.88
C HIS A 222 4.98 10.32 4.32
N GLU A 223 5.69 11.36 4.73
CA GLU A 223 5.42 12.76 4.31
C GLU A 223 5.36 12.91 2.78
N VAL A 224 6.27 12.24 2.07
CA VAL A 224 6.34 12.30 0.59
C VAL A 224 5.12 11.62 -0.05
N LYS A 225 4.75 10.42 0.43
CA LYS A 225 3.60 9.66 -0.07
C LYS A 225 2.31 10.44 0.15
N PHE A 226 2.14 11.03 1.33
CA PHE A 226 0.99 11.86 1.67
C PHE A 226 0.91 13.10 0.78
N ASN A 227 2.01 13.83 0.60
CA ASN A 227 2.04 15.02 -0.24
C ASN A 227 1.73 14.72 -1.72
N LEU A 228 2.09 13.54 -2.23
CA LEU A 228 1.68 13.12 -3.56
C LEU A 228 0.16 12.99 -3.67
N ARG A 229 -0.51 12.41 -2.66
CA ARG A 229 -1.97 12.31 -2.60
C ARG A 229 -2.63 13.68 -2.47
N LYS A 230 -2.08 14.60 -1.68
CA LYS A 230 -2.57 15.99 -1.61
C LYS A 230 -2.46 16.72 -2.95
N ILE A 231 -1.35 16.56 -3.68
CA ILE A 231 -1.20 17.15 -5.02
C ILE A 231 -2.23 16.55 -5.97
N TYR A 232 -2.45 15.23 -5.91
CA TYR A 232 -3.46 14.55 -6.71
C TYR A 232 -4.87 15.04 -6.42
N TYR A 233 -5.29 15.08 -5.15
CA TYR A 233 -6.58 15.63 -4.74
C TYR A 233 -6.78 17.06 -5.26
N LYS A 234 -5.79 17.94 -5.07
CA LYS A 234 -5.86 19.32 -5.55
C LYS A 234 -5.99 19.38 -7.07
N GLN A 235 -5.26 18.54 -7.80
CA GLN A 235 -5.36 18.49 -9.26
C GLN A 235 -6.76 18.03 -9.71
N VAL A 236 -7.38 17.07 -9.02
CA VAL A 236 -8.75 16.60 -9.31
C VAL A 236 -9.79 17.71 -9.06
N VAL A 237 -9.70 18.40 -7.92
CA VAL A 237 -10.71 19.40 -7.50
C VAL A 237 -10.52 20.74 -8.18
N ASN A 238 -9.29 21.28 -8.15
CA ASN A 238 -8.94 22.60 -8.65
C ASN A 238 -7.57 22.56 -9.37
N PRO A 239 -7.58 22.25 -10.69
CA PRO A 239 -6.37 22.11 -11.51
C PRO A 239 -5.46 23.35 -11.43
N SER A 240 -4.16 23.14 -11.25
CA SER A 240 -3.18 24.24 -11.21
C SER A 240 -2.08 24.05 -12.24
N ALA A 241 -1.72 25.13 -12.95
CA ALA A 241 -0.57 25.13 -13.86
C ALA A 241 0.75 24.79 -13.14
N ASN A 242 0.85 25.07 -11.84
CA ASN A 242 2.04 24.83 -11.04
C ASN A 242 2.18 23.37 -10.54
N THR A 243 1.23 22.49 -10.85
CA THR A 243 1.22 21.10 -10.35
C THR A 243 2.49 20.34 -10.76
N MET A 244 2.97 20.50 -12.00
CA MET A 244 4.20 19.84 -12.45
C MET A 244 5.44 20.28 -11.69
N LYS A 245 5.55 21.59 -11.36
CA LYS A 245 6.64 22.11 -10.52
C LYS A 245 6.59 21.51 -9.12
N LYS A 246 5.40 21.37 -8.54
CA LYS A 246 5.20 20.72 -7.23
C LYS A 246 5.63 19.25 -7.26
N LEU A 247 5.27 18.49 -8.29
CA LEU A 247 5.66 17.08 -8.45
C LEU A 247 7.19 16.93 -8.62
N THR A 248 7.83 17.79 -9.43
CA THR A 248 9.29 17.77 -9.60
C THR A 248 10.01 18.00 -8.27
N ASN A 249 9.56 18.97 -7.48
CA ASN A 249 10.14 19.24 -6.16
C ASN A 249 9.91 18.08 -5.19
N LEU A 250 8.69 17.50 -5.19
CA LEU A 250 8.36 16.36 -4.35
C LEU A 250 9.21 15.12 -4.71
N ARG A 251 9.45 14.87 -6.00
CA ARG A 251 10.32 13.78 -6.46
C ARG A 251 11.76 13.98 -5.97
N ARG A 252 12.28 15.21 -6.03
CA ARG A 252 13.61 15.51 -5.49
C ARG A 252 13.69 15.22 -4.00
N LEU A 253 12.67 15.63 -3.24
CA LEU A 253 12.57 15.34 -1.81
C LEU A 253 12.50 13.83 -1.54
N ALA A 254 11.75 13.08 -2.35
CA ALA A 254 11.66 11.62 -2.26
C ALA A 254 13.05 10.97 -2.37
N ILE A 255 13.84 11.36 -3.38
CA ILE A 255 15.20 10.86 -3.60
C ILE A 255 16.11 11.21 -2.42
N LEU A 256 16.07 12.47 -1.95
CA LEU A 256 16.86 12.92 -0.80
C LEU A 256 16.54 12.14 0.48
N ARG A 257 15.30 11.67 0.62
CA ARG A 257 14.82 10.87 1.76
C ARG A 257 14.95 9.36 1.54
N ASN A 258 15.66 8.93 0.50
CA ASN A 258 15.79 7.53 0.08
C ASN A 258 14.44 6.80 -0.10
N ASP A 259 13.43 7.50 -0.62
CA ASP A 259 12.16 6.91 -1.05
C ASP A 259 12.13 6.77 -2.58
N HIS A 260 12.97 5.88 -3.08
CA HIS A 260 13.16 5.67 -4.52
C HIS A 260 11.89 5.14 -5.17
N LEU A 261 11.14 4.27 -4.49
CA LEU A 261 9.86 3.78 -5.00
C LEU A 261 8.83 4.90 -5.14
N CYS A 262 8.69 5.76 -4.13
CA CYS A 262 7.79 6.92 -4.27
C CYS A 262 8.27 7.89 -5.35
N ALA A 263 9.59 8.08 -5.50
CA ALA A 263 10.16 8.93 -6.57
C ALA A 263 9.78 8.43 -7.97
N GLU A 264 9.76 7.12 -8.19
CA GLU A 264 9.32 6.51 -9.45
C GLU A 264 7.81 6.62 -9.66
N LYS A 265 6.99 6.42 -8.61
CA LYS A 265 5.54 6.67 -8.70
C LYS A 265 5.22 8.11 -9.07
N ILE A 266 5.97 9.08 -8.53
CA ILE A 266 5.82 10.49 -8.87
C ILE A 266 6.18 10.72 -10.35
N LEU A 267 7.28 10.14 -10.83
CA LEU A 267 7.67 10.24 -12.24
C LEU A 267 6.62 9.65 -13.18
N HIS A 268 6.12 8.44 -12.87
CA HIS A 268 5.04 7.79 -13.62
C HIS A 268 3.79 8.67 -13.67
N THR A 269 3.41 9.27 -12.54
CA THR A 269 2.27 10.21 -12.45
C THR A 269 2.49 11.43 -13.36
N MET A 270 3.70 12.02 -13.34
CA MET A 270 4.03 13.16 -14.21
C MET A 270 3.92 12.80 -15.69
N GLN A 271 4.51 11.66 -16.10
CA GLN A 271 4.48 11.19 -17.48
C GLN A 271 3.07 10.89 -17.95
N TYR A 272 2.26 10.24 -17.09
CA TYR A 272 0.89 9.91 -17.41
C TYR A 272 0.03 11.17 -17.59
N TRP A 273 0.11 12.15 -16.68
CA TRP A 273 -0.65 13.40 -16.78
C TRP A 273 -0.22 14.31 -17.94
N ARG A 274 0.98 14.11 -18.49
CA ARG A 274 1.46 14.81 -19.69
C ARG A 274 1.20 14.05 -20.98
N CYS A 275 0.57 12.88 -20.90
CA CYS A 275 0.41 11.96 -22.04
C CYS A 275 1.75 11.55 -22.67
N GLU A 276 2.83 11.52 -21.89
CA GLU A 276 4.17 11.08 -22.30
C GLU A 276 4.36 9.56 -22.08
N LEU A 277 3.47 8.93 -21.32
CA LEU A 277 3.55 7.52 -20.99
C LEU A 277 3.01 6.64 -22.12
N PRO A 278 3.74 5.62 -22.60
CA PRO A 278 3.23 4.69 -23.61
C PRO A 278 1.94 3.99 -23.14
N PRO A 279 0.94 3.76 -24.01
CA PRO A 279 -0.34 3.16 -23.61
C PRO A 279 -0.20 1.84 -22.84
N LYS A 280 0.72 0.97 -23.29
CA LYS A 280 1.01 -0.31 -22.61
C LYS A 280 1.51 -0.14 -21.17
N MET A 281 2.24 0.95 -20.88
CA MET A 281 2.71 1.25 -19.54
C MET A 281 1.61 1.89 -18.69
N ALA A 282 0.72 2.66 -19.32
CA ALA A 282 -0.41 3.27 -18.64
C ALA A 282 -1.43 2.22 -18.14
N SER A 283 -1.70 1.19 -18.96
CA SER A 283 -2.62 0.09 -18.63
C SER A 283 -1.98 -1.11 -17.93
N PHE A 284 -0.64 -1.15 -17.82
CA PHE A 284 0.10 -2.32 -17.36
C PHE A 284 -0.46 -2.91 -16.06
N TRP A 285 -0.66 -2.07 -15.04
CA TRP A 285 -1.17 -2.50 -13.74
C TRP A 285 -2.54 -3.19 -13.89
N LEU A 286 -3.47 -2.60 -14.64
CA LEU A 286 -4.79 -3.17 -14.89
C LEU A 286 -4.72 -4.50 -15.67
N ASP A 287 -3.82 -4.57 -16.64
CA ASP A 287 -3.69 -5.74 -17.51
C ASP A 287 -3.09 -6.96 -16.80
N HIS A 288 -2.24 -6.75 -15.78
CA HIS A 288 -1.46 -7.83 -15.14
C HIS A 288 -1.87 -8.10 -13.68
N CYS A 289 -2.64 -7.21 -13.06
CA CYS A 289 -3.17 -7.43 -11.70
C CYS A 289 -4.58 -8.07 -11.71
N SER A 290 -5.17 -8.28 -12.90
CA SER A 290 -6.57 -8.69 -13.11
C SER A 290 -6.80 -10.20 -13.26
N SER A 291 -5.75 -11.01 -13.40
CA SER A 291 -5.85 -12.45 -13.72
C SER A 291 -6.46 -13.34 -12.62
N GLY A 292 -7.15 -12.75 -11.64
CA GLY A 292 -7.98 -13.44 -10.66
C GLY A 292 -9.33 -12.76 -10.40
N SER A 293 -9.84 -11.92 -11.33
CA SER A 293 -11.04 -11.12 -11.09
C SER A 293 -12.28 -12.00 -10.81
N ALA A 294 -12.97 -11.67 -9.74
CA ALA A 294 -14.33 -12.11 -9.46
C ALA A 294 -15.31 -11.40 -10.41
N THR A 295 -15.53 -11.95 -11.61
CA THR A 295 -16.75 -11.68 -12.38
C THR A 295 -17.11 -12.90 -13.23
N GLY A 296 -18.37 -13.28 -13.18
CA GLY A 296 -19.05 -14.00 -14.25
C GLY A 296 -19.05 -13.13 -15.50
N ALA A 297 -17.92 -13.09 -16.20
CA ALA A 297 -17.85 -12.58 -17.55
C ALA A 297 -18.75 -13.48 -18.41
N ARG A 298 -19.79 -12.88 -19.01
CA ARG A 298 -20.57 -13.50 -20.06
C ARG A 298 -19.63 -14.13 -21.08
N ASN A 299 -19.93 -15.37 -21.44
CA ASN A 299 -19.29 -16.13 -22.51
C ASN A 299 -19.16 -15.29 -23.79
N SER A 300 -17.95 -14.79 -24.05
CA SER A 300 -17.35 -14.61 -25.37
C SER A 300 -16.01 -13.91 -25.19
N ASP A 301 -14.94 -14.72 -25.16
CA ASP A 301 -13.52 -14.38 -25.39
C ASP A 301 -12.57 -15.07 -24.40
N ILE A 302 -12.70 -16.40 -24.32
CA ILE A 302 -11.71 -17.29 -23.72
C ILE A 302 -10.59 -17.50 -24.76
N THR A 303 -9.79 -16.49 -25.07
CA THR A 303 -8.64 -16.63 -25.99
C THR A 303 -7.48 -15.63 -25.79
N LEU A 304 -7.28 -15.06 -24.60
CA LEU A 304 -5.97 -14.50 -24.23
C LEU A 304 -5.73 -14.69 -22.73
N GLY A 305 -4.98 -15.74 -22.38
CA GLY A 305 -4.40 -15.87 -21.05
C GLY A 305 -3.49 -14.67 -20.77
N ARG A 306 -4.01 -13.66 -20.07
CA ARG A 306 -3.22 -12.51 -19.63
C ARG A 306 -2.27 -12.97 -18.52
N PHE A 307 -0.99 -13.07 -18.86
CA PHE A 307 0.09 -13.41 -17.94
C PHE A 307 0.09 -12.46 -16.75
N GLN A 308 0.13 -13.02 -15.55
CA GLN A 308 0.31 -12.25 -14.32
C GLN A 308 1.78 -11.85 -14.19
N TYR A 309 2.07 -10.60 -13.81
CA TYR A 309 3.44 -10.17 -13.52
C TYR A 309 3.85 -10.68 -12.13
N ASP A 310 4.25 -11.95 -12.08
CA ASP A 310 4.65 -12.64 -10.87
C ASP A 310 6.06 -12.24 -10.40
N TYR A 311 6.45 -12.76 -9.23
CA TYR A 311 7.77 -12.48 -8.67
C TYR A 311 8.93 -12.94 -9.59
N THR A 312 8.81 -14.09 -10.24
CA THR A 312 9.84 -14.58 -11.17
C THR A 312 10.02 -13.61 -12.33
N SER A 313 8.92 -13.13 -12.93
CA SER A 313 8.93 -12.11 -13.97
C SER A 313 9.52 -10.80 -13.48
N CYS A 314 9.23 -10.42 -12.23
CA CYS A 314 9.78 -9.23 -11.60
C CYS A 314 11.32 -9.30 -11.49
N VAL A 315 11.86 -10.42 -11.02
CA VAL A 315 13.31 -10.64 -10.94
C VAL A 315 13.95 -10.64 -12.33
N LEU A 316 13.36 -11.34 -13.31
CA LEU A 316 13.86 -11.36 -14.69
C LEU A 316 13.89 -9.98 -15.35
N ASN A 317 13.03 -9.07 -14.91
CA ASN A 317 12.99 -7.68 -15.37
C ASN A 317 13.78 -6.72 -14.46
N ASN A 318 14.77 -7.20 -13.72
CA ASN A 318 15.61 -6.40 -12.81
C ASN A 318 14.79 -5.60 -11.78
N GLU A 319 13.75 -6.22 -11.22
CA GLU A 319 12.84 -5.59 -10.26
C GLU A 319 12.18 -4.32 -10.79
N LYS A 320 11.89 -4.30 -12.09
CA LYS A 320 11.16 -3.20 -12.70
C LYS A 320 9.76 -3.11 -12.11
N VAL A 321 9.36 -1.89 -11.78
CA VAL A 321 8.08 -1.56 -11.17
C VAL A 321 7.21 -0.90 -12.21
N TYR A 322 5.94 -1.27 -12.19
CA TYR A 322 4.90 -0.69 -13.02
C TYR A 322 3.82 -0.12 -12.10
N PRO A 323 3.93 1.17 -11.72
CA PRO A 323 2.94 1.81 -10.85
C PRO A 323 1.55 1.89 -11.49
N PHE A 324 0.52 1.96 -10.64
CA PHE A 324 -0.81 2.36 -11.10
C PHE A 324 -0.80 3.83 -11.57
N SER A 325 -1.37 4.07 -12.75
CA SER A 325 -1.52 5.41 -13.34
C SER A 325 -2.67 6.15 -12.66
N LEU A 326 -2.39 7.26 -11.97
CA LEU A 326 -3.43 8.04 -11.28
C LEU A 326 -4.29 8.83 -12.29
N PRO A 327 -5.56 8.47 -12.53
CA PRO A 327 -6.42 9.12 -13.52
C PRO A 327 -6.85 10.52 -13.10
N LEU A 328 -6.99 11.43 -14.07
CA LEU A 328 -7.70 12.69 -13.87
C LEU A 328 -9.11 12.56 -14.47
N PRO A 329 -10.13 13.29 -13.95
CA PRO A 329 -11.49 13.22 -14.49
C PRO A 329 -11.52 13.58 -15.96
N ARG A 330 -12.00 12.68 -16.82
CA ARG A 330 -11.98 12.89 -18.29
C ARG A 330 -12.72 14.15 -18.69
N ALA A 331 -13.88 14.39 -18.08
CA ALA A 331 -14.75 15.54 -18.36
C ALA A 331 -14.09 16.93 -18.18
N ARG A 332 -12.89 17.01 -17.57
CA ARG A 332 -12.16 18.28 -17.36
C ARG A 332 -10.86 18.37 -18.14
N TYR A 333 -10.35 17.26 -18.67
CA TYR A 333 -9.00 17.17 -19.24
C TYR A 333 -8.94 16.56 -20.65
N PHE A 334 -10.05 16.00 -21.14
CA PHE A 334 -10.18 15.43 -22.48
C PHE A 334 -11.50 15.83 -23.13
#